data_AF-A0A7R9Y1M6-F1
#
_entry.id   AF-A0A7R9Y1M6-F1
#
_cell.length_a   1.000
_cell.length_b   1.000
_cell.length_c   1.000
_cell.angle_alpha   90.00
_cell.angle_beta   90.00
_cell.angle_gamma   90.00
#
_symmetry.space_group_name_H-M   'P 1'
#
loop_
_entity.id
_entity.type
_entity.pdbx_description
1 polymer ?
#
loop_
_entity_poly.entity_id
_entity_poly.type
_entity_poly.pdbx_seq_one_letter_code
_entity_poly.pdbx_strand_id
1 'polypeptide(L)'
;MAEVTLDPAIRSWVLLPITFVMLLIGLLRHLVMQLTKAEPKVDADAAREAQTVARAARLRANGVFLPAAGYAARKAYFAHKEHGVLRK
;
A
#
# COMPACT_ATOMS: atom_id res chain seq x y z
N MET A 1 -42.42 29.73 -21.09
CA MET A 1 -41.42 28.76 -20.60
C MET A 1 -42.21 27.62 -20.02
N ALA A 2 -42.25 26.46 -20.69
CA ALA A 2 -43.04 25.34 -20.22
C ALA A 2 -42.35 24.75 -18.98
N GLU A 3 -42.91 25.03 -17.81
CA GLU A 3 -42.48 24.42 -16.56
C GLU A 3 -42.96 22.96 -16.61
N VAL A 4 -42.06 22.05 -16.97
CA VAL A 4 -42.37 20.62 -17.00
C VAL A 4 -42.52 20.16 -15.55
N THR A 5 -43.76 20.09 -15.07
CA THR A 5 -44.10 19.51 -13.79
C THR A 5 -43.91 18.00 -13.85
N LEU A 6 -42.79 17.53 -13.32
CA LEU A 6 -42.51 16.10 -13.16
C LEU A 6 -43.35 15.54 -12.01
N ASP A 7 -43.97 14.38 -12.24
CA ASP A 7 -44.71 13.64 -11.23
C ASP A 7 -43.78 13.32 -10.03
N PRO A 8 -44.10 13.80 -8.82
CA PRO A 8 -43.31 13.54 -7.61
C PRO A 8 -43.07 12.05 -7.35
N ALA A 9 -43.99 11.17 -7.79
CA ALA A 9 -43.87 9.73 -7.63
C ALA A 9 -42.62 9.16 -8.35
N ILE A 10 -42.25 9.72 -9.50
CA ILE A 10 -41.08 9.27 -10.28
C ILE A 10 -39.79 9.44 -9.47
N ARG A 11 -39.68 10.52 -8.69
CA ARG A 11 -38.49 10.76 -7.86
C ARG A 11 -38.33 9.69 -6.77
N SER A 12 -39.40 9.38 -6.08
CA SER A 12 -39.38 8.44 -4.95
C SER A 12 -39.23 7.00 -5.41
N TRP A 13 -39.85 6.64 -6.53
CA TRP A 13 -39.91 5.25 -7.00
C TRP A 13 -38.85 4.90 -8.04
N VAL A 14 -38.16 5.88 -8.64
CA VAL A 14 -37.16 5.63 -9.69
C VAL A 14 -35.79 6.14 -9.29
N LEU A 15 -35.65 7.41 -8.85
CA LEU A 15 -34.34 7.98 -8.55
C LEU A 15 -33.69 7.38 -7.28
N LEU A 16 -34.48 7.21 -6.21
CA LEU A 16 -33.98 6.59 -4.99
C LEU A 16 -33.54 5.13 -5.22
N PRO A 17 -34.33 4.27 -5.89
CA PRO A 17 -33.90 2.91 -6.19
C PRO A 17 -32.67 2.85 -7.12
N ILE A 18 -32.60 3.68 -8.17
CA ILE A 18 -31.44 3.68 -9.08
C ILE A 18 -30.16 4.08 -8.34
N THR A 19 -30.20 5.12 -7.52
CA THR A 19 -29.04 5.54 -6.73
C THR A 19 -28.59 4.46 -5.74
N PHE A 20 -29.54 3.78 -5.10
CA PHE A 20 -29.25 2.65 -4.21
C PHE A 20 -28.58 1.48 -4.95
N VAL A 21 -29.10 1.12 -6.13
CA VAL A 21 -28.51 0.06 -6.97
C VAL A 21 -27.12 0.45 -7.47
N MET A 22 -26.90 1.70 -7.89
CA MET A 22 -25.56 2.16 -8.30
C MET A 22 -24.54 2.07 -7.16
N LEU A 23 -24.95 2.41 -5.93
CA LEU A 23 -24.10 2.29 -4.74
C LEU A 23 -23.76 0.82 -4.45
N LEU A 24 -24.75 -0.08 -4.51
CA LEU A 24 -24.56 -1.51 -4.34
C LEU A 24 -23.63 -2.11 -5.40
N ILE A 25 -23.81 -1.75 -6.67
CA ILE A 25 -22.94 -2.19 -7.77
C ILE A 25 -21.51 -1.67 -7.55
N GLY A 26 -21.35 -0.42 -7.09
CA GLY A 26 -20.03 0.15 -6.77
C GLY A 26 -19.31 -0.63 -5.68
N LEU A 27 -20.03 -0.96 -4.59
CA LEU A 27 -19.51 -1.79 -3.50
C LEU A 27 -19.16 -3.20 -3.99
N LEU A 28 -20.06 -3.84 -4.73
CA LEU A 28 -19.85 -5.18 -5.26
C LEU A 28 -18.64 -5.23 -6.19
N ARG A 29 -18.53 -4.25 -7.11
CA ARG A 29 -17.37 -4.12 -8.01
C ARG A 29 -16.08 -3.95 -7.23
N HIS A 30 -16.08 -3.16 -6.16
CA HIS A 30 -14.91 -2.97 -5.31
C HIS A 30 -14.49 -4.27 -4.62
N LEU A 31 -15.44 -4.99 -4.03
CA LEU A 31 -15.19 -6.29 -3.39
C LEU A 31 -14.67 -7.30 -4.41
N VAL A 32 -15.31 -7.43 -5.57
CA VAL A 32 -14.84 -8.31 -6.66
C VAL A 32 -13.43 -7.94 -7.09
N MET A 33 -13.13 -6.65 -7.28
CA MET A 33 -11.77 -6.22 -7.59
C MET A 33 -10.77 -6.60 -6.50
N GLN A 34 -11.12 -6.50 -5.21
CA GLN A 34 -10.24 -6.97 -4.14
C GLN A 34 -10.00 -8.48 -4.22
N LEU A 35 -11.04 -9.27 -4.51
CA LEU A 35 -10.92 -10.73 -4.64
C LEU A 35 -10.10 -11.15 -5.88
N THR A 36 -10.20 -10.39 -6.99
CA THR A 36 -9.49 -10.70 -8.25
C THR A 36 -8.10 -10.07 -8.31
N LYS A 37 -7.68 -9.29 -7.31
CA LYS A 37 -6.29 -8.81 -7.24
C LYS A 37 -5.37 -10.00 -7.05
N ALA A 38 -4.65 -10.35 -8.12
CA ALA A 38 -3.52 -11.24 -8.02
C ALA A 38 -2.44 -10.58 -7.15
N GLU A 39 -1.95 -11.29 -6.14
CA GLU A 39 -0.76 -10.83 -5.43
C GLU A 39 0.42 -10.82 -6.41
N PRO A 40 1.14 -9.70 -6.54
CA PRO A 40 2.33 -9.69 -7.39
C PRO A 40 3.31 -10.72 -6.83
N LYS A 41 3.84 -11.58 -7.71
CA LYS A 41 4.84 -12.57 -7.32
C LYS A 41 6.08 -11.82 -6.84
N VAL A 42 6.21 -11.70 -5.52
CA VAL A 42 7.37 -11.07 -4.90
C VAL A 42 8.54 -12.03 -5.08
N ASP A 43 9.56 -11.58 -5.79
CA ASP A 43 10.83 -12.27 -5.82
C ASP A 43 11.44 -12.19 -4.41
N ALA A 44 11.65 -13.35 -3.80
CA ALA A 44 12.14 -13.45 -2.43
C ALA A 44 13.52 -12.78 -2.28
N ASP A 45 14.35 -12.84 -3.30
CA ASP A 45 15.69 -12.26 -3.26
C ASP A 45 15.63 -10.73 -3.41
N ALA A 46 14.83 -10.22 -4.34
CA ALA A 46 14.57 -8.78 -4.44
C ALA A 46 13.95 -8.19 -3.15
N ALA A 47 13.05 -8.94 -2.50
CA ALA A 47 12.49 -8.54 -1.21
C ALA A 47 13.54 -8.51 -0.10
N ARG A 48 14.44 -9.51 -0.05
CA ARG A 48 15.56 -9.55 0.90
C ARG A 48 16.51 -8.37 0.70
N GLU A 49 16.83 -8.02 -0.53
CA GLU A 49 17.65 -6.85 -0.85
C GLU A 49 16.97 -5.55 -0.39
N ALA A 50 15.69 -5.36 -0.72
CA ALA A 50 14.92 -4.20 -0.30
C ALA A 50 14.85 -4.05 1.23
N GLN A 51 14.62 -5.16 1.95
CA GLN A 51 14.62 -5.16 3.42
C GLN A 51 16.01 -4.88 4.01
N THR A 52 17.07 -5.38 3.37
CA THR A 52 18.45 -5.14 3.80
C THR A 52 18.81 -3.67 3.67
N VAL A 53 18.45 -3.04 2.56
CA VAL A 53 18.62 -1.60 2.34
C VAL A 53 17.80 -0.79 3.34
N ALA A 54 16.53 -1.15 3.56
CA ALA A 54 15.67 -0.49 4.55
C ALA A 54 16.25 -0.60 5.98
N ARG A 55 16.82 -1.75 6.34
CA ARG A 55 17.47 -1.96 7.64
C ARG A 55 18.72 -1.09 7.78
N ALA A 56 19.54 -0.97 6.75
CA ALA A 56 20.70 -0.08 6.75
C ALA A 56 20.29 1.40 6.86
N ALA A 57 19.22 1.81 6.18
CA ALA A 57 18.67 3.17 6.27
C ALA A 57 18.18 3.49 7.69
N ARG A 58 17.47 2.55 8.34
CA ARG A 58 17.04 2.68 9.74
C ARG A 58 18.22 2.79 10.70
N LEU A 59 19.27 1.98 10.50
CA LEU A 59 20.49 2.07 11.31
C LEU A 59 21.15 3.44 11.17
N ARG A 60 21.15 4.03 9.97
CA ARG A 60 21.68 5.38 9.74
C ARG A 60 20.83 6.45 10.42
N ALA A 61 19.50 6.38 10.30
CA ALA A 61 18.59 7.38 10.85
C ALA A 61 18.50 7.32 12.38
N ASN A 62 18.45 6.11 12.96
CA ASN A 62 18.19 5.88 14.38
C ASN A 62 19.42 5.38 15.14
N GLY A 63 20.62 5.50 14.55
CA GLY A 63 21.87 5.00 15.14
C GLY A 63 22.23 5.66 16.47
N VAL A 64 21.69 6.84 16.75
CA VAL A 64 21.94 7.64 17.96
C VAL A 64 21.45 6.93 19.23
N PHE A 65 20.44 6.07 19.13
CA PHE A 65 19.88 5.33 20.27
C PHE A 65 20.66 4.07 20.64
N LEU A 66 21.69 3.70 19.86
CA LEU A 66 22.50 2.52 20.11
C LEU A 66 23.78 2.89 20.85
N PRO A 67 24.29 2.02 21.74
CA PRO A 67 25.65 2.14 22.25
C PRO A 67 26.67 2.16 21.09
N ALA A 68 27.74 2.94 21.23
CA ALA A 68 28.74 3.15 20.18
C ALA A 68 29.32 1.83 19.63
N ALA A 69 29.62 0.86 20.51
CA ALA A 69 30.09 -0.47 20.12
C ALA A 69 29.04 -1.25 19.30
N GLY A 70 27.77 -1.17 19.68
CA GLY A 70 26.66 -1.83 18.98
C GLY A 70 26.37 -1.20 17.61
N TYR A 71 26.52 0.11 17.49
CA TYR A 71 26.43 0.80 16.21
C TYR A 71 27.60 0.42 15.29
N ALA A 72 28.84 0.42 15.80
CA ALA A 72 30.03 0.07 15.04
C ALA A 72 29.98 -1.37 14.49
N ALA A 73 29.59 -2.34 15.31
CA ALA A 73 29.42 -3.73 14.87
C ALA A 73 28.38 -3.88 13.75
N ARG A 74 27.23 -3.19 13.87
CA ARG A 74 26.17 -3.21 12.85
C ARG A 74 26.58 -2.47 11.59
N LYS A 75 27.33 -1.37 11.70
CA LYS A 75 27.91 -0.65 10.57
C LYS A 75 28.91 -1.52 9.81
N ALA A 76 29.77 -2.25 10.53
CA ALA A 76 30.69 -3.20 9.92
C ALA A 76 29.94 -4.28 9.15
N TYR A 77 28.90 -4.89 9.72
CA TYR A 77 28.10 -5.91 9.02
C TYR A 77 27.57 -5.45 7.64
N PHE A 78 27.13 -4.20 7.51
CA PHE A 78 26.61 -3.68 6.23
C PHE A 78 27.71 -3.17 5.29
N ALA A 79 28.71 -2.48 5.81
CA ALA A 79 29.67 -1.68 5.02
C ALA A 79 31.12 -2.16 5.10
N HIS A 80 31.39 -3.38 5.59
CA HIS A 80 32.74 -3.94 5.61
C HIS A 80 33.28 -4.08 4.19
N LYS A 81 34.57 -3.75 4.00
CA LYS A 81 35.22 -3.72 2.68
C LYS A 81 35.23 -5.09 1.99
N GLU A 82 35.45 -6.17 2.76
CA GLU A 82 35.57 -7.52 2.20
C GLU A 82 34.31 -8.38 2.34
N HIS A 83 33.51 -8.17 3.39
CA HIS A 83 32.41 -9.06 3.79
C HIS A 83 31.09 -8.32 4.06
N GLY A 84 30.97 -7.05 3.64
CA GLY A 84 29.77 -6.26 3.86
C GLY A 84 28.63 -6.76 3.00
N VAL A 85 27.43 -6.86 3.58
CA VAL A 85 26.23 -7.34 2.88
C VAL A 85 25.82 -6.43 1.70
N LEU A 86 26.19 -5.15 1.74
CA LEU A 86 25.89 -4.19 0.66
C LEU A 86 27.00 -4.07 -0.39
N ARG A 87 28.00 -4.97 -0.36
CA ARG A 87 29.04 -5.03 -1.39
C ARG A 87 28.41 -5.55 -2.69
N LYS A 88 28.53 -4.76 -3.76
CA LYS A 88 28.33 -5.25 -5.13
C LYS A 88 29.61 -5.91 -5.65
#